data_AF-A0A0A1CD73-F1
#
_entry.id   AF-A0A0A1CD73-F1
#
_cell.length_a   1.000
_cell.length_b   1.000
_cell.length_c   1.000
_cell.angle_alpha   90.00
_cell.angle_beta   90.00
_cell.angle_gamma   90.00
#
_symmetry.space_group_name_H-M   'P 1'
#
loop_
_entity.id
_entity.type
_entity.pdbx_description
1 polymer ?
#
loop_
_entity_poly.entity_id
_entity_poly.type
_entity_poly.pdbx_seq_one_letter_code
_entity_poly.pdbx_strand_id
1 'polypeptide(L)' 'ARLLQFVTGTSKVPLEGFKALQGISGPQKFQIHKAYGA' A
#
# COMPACT_ATOMS: atom_id res chain seq x y z
N ALA A 1 11.80 7.32 1.25
CA ALA A 1 10.70 6.37 0.94
C ALA A 1 9.43 7.10 0.46
N ARG A 2 9.52 7.93 -0.59
CA ARG A 2 8.38 8.77 -1.01
C ARG A 2 7.24 7.96 -1.65
N LEU A 3 7.56 6.94 -2.44
CA LEU A 3 6.56 6.06 -3.05
C LEU A 3 5.72 5.33 -2.00
N LEU A 4 6.37 4.69 -1.02
CA LEU A 4 5.67 3.92 0.01
C LEU A 4 4.73 4.83 0.81
N GLN A 5 5.23 5.98 1.28
CA GLN A 5 4.40 6.94 2.00
C GLN A 5 3.26 7.49 1.15
N PHE A 6 3.46 7.72 -0.14
CA PHE A 6 2.40 8.16 -1.04
C PHE A 6 1.27 7.12 -1.18
N VAL A 7 1.61 5.84 -1.31
CA VAL A 7 0.62 4.78 -1.58
C VAL A 7 0.00 4.17 -0.32
N THR A 8 0.71 4.19 0.83
CA THR A 8 0.22 3.62 2.10
C THR A 8 -0.01 4.65 3.21
N GLY A 9 0.34 5.93 2.99
CA GLY A 9 0.28 6.98 4.01
C GLY A 9 1.44 6.98 5.00
N THR A 10 2.37 6.00 4.94
CA THR A 10 3.51 5.89 5.86
C THR A 10 4.76 5.33 5.20
N SER A 11 5.94 5.71 5.68
CA SER A 11 7.21 5.09 5.25
C SER A 11 7.55 3.81 6.02
N LYS A 12 6.74 3.41 7.01
CA LYS A 12 6.98 2.21 7.83
C LYS A 12 6.55 0.94 7.09
N VAL A 13 7.48 -0.02 6.98
CA VAL A 13 7.19 -1.37 6.50
C VAL A 13 6.80 -2.25 7.70
N PRO A 14 5.76 -3.11 7.59
CA PRO A 14 5.44 -4.08 8.64
C PRO A 14 6.63 -5.00 8.96
N LEU A 15 6.73 -5.50 10.19
CA LEU A 15 7.80 -6.41 10.59
C LEU A 15 7.82 -7.68 9.72
N GLU A 16 6.63 -8.18 9.41
CA GLU A 16 6.40 -9.33 8.51
C GLU A 16 6.59 -9.00 7.02
N GLY A 17 6.99 -7.77 6.69
CA GLY A 17 7.19 -7.30 5.32
C GLY A 17 5.89 -6.97 4.58
N PHE A 18 5.99 -6.79 3.26
CA PHE A 18 4.88 -6.31 2.42
C PHE A 18 3.68 -7.29 2.31
N LYS A 19 3.87 -8.57 2.66
CA LYS A 19 2.76 -9.55 2.71
C LYS A 19 1.70 -9.19 3.76
N ALA A 20 2.09 -8.41 4.77
CA ALA A 20 1.27 -8.05 5.92
C ALA A 20 0.79 -6.58 5.91
N LEU A 21 0.83 -5.92 4.75
CA LEU A 21 0.27 -4.57 4.60
C LEU A 21 -1.20 -4.52 5.04
N GLN A 22 -1.57 -3.44 5.72
CA GLN A 22 -2.93 -3.20 6.21
C GLN A 22 -3.58 -2.10 5.37
N GLY A 23 -4.82 -2.36 4.93
CA GLY A 23 -5.73 -1.38 4.36
C GLY A 23 -6.86 -1.05 5.33
N ILE A 24 -7.87 -0.32 4.86
CA ILE A 24 -8.99 0.16 5.69
C ILE A 24 -9.81 -1.01 6.28
N SER A 25 -9.95 -2.10 5.53
CA SER A 25 -10.79 -3.25 5.91
C SER A 25 -9.98 -4.47 6.33
N GLY A 26 -8.73 -4.29 6.77
CA GLY A 26 -7.83 -5.37 7.18
C GLY A 26 -6.67 -5.61 6.19
N PRO A 27 -6.08 -6.81 6.15
CA PRO A 27 -4.91 -7.09 5.31
C PRO A 27 -5.18 -6.82 3.83
N GLN A 28 -4.35 -5.97 3.21
CA GLN A 28 -4.48 -5.57 1.82
C GLN A 28 -3.10 -5.45 1.16
N LYS A 29 -2.91 -6.16 0.06
CA LYS A 29 -1.66 -6.11 -0.71
C LYS A 29 -1.56 -4.82 -1.53
N PHE A 30 -0.33 -4.43 -1.86
CA PHE A 30 -0.09 -3.38 -2.84
C PHE A 30 -0.70 -3.77 -4.19
N GLN A 31 -1.43 -2.83 -4.81
CA GLN A 31 -2.18 -3.07 -6.04
C GLN A 31 -2.01 -1.87 -6.97
N ILE A 32 -1.89 -2.15 -8.27
CA ILE A 32 -1.83 -1.14 -9.32
C ILE A 32 -3.03 -1.38 -10.22
N HIS A 33 -3.91 -0.40 -10.30
CA HIS A 33 -5.07 -0.42 -11.19
C HIS A 33 -4.79 0.50 -12.36
N LYS A 34 -5.03 0.02 -13.59
CA LYS A 34 -4.98 0.88 -14.77
C LYS A 34 -6.21 1.79 -14.75
N ALA A 35 -5.98 3.09 -14.59
CA ALA A 35 -7.04 4.08 -14.75
C ALA A 35 -7.26 4.34 -16.24
N TYR A 36 -8.47 4.09 -16.71
CA TYR A 36 -8.95 4.67 -17.97
C TYR A 36 -9.57 6.01 -17.57
N GLY A 37 -9.06 7.11 -18.13
CA GLY A 37 -9.57 8.45 -17.80
C GLY A 37 -11.09 8.55 -18.02
N ALA A 38 -11.70 9.54 -17.37
CA ALA A 38 -13.11 9.90 -17.62
C ALA A 38 -13.32 10.39 -19.05
#